data_AF-A0A9D9EMK4-F1
#
_entry.id   AF-A0A9D9EMK4-F1
#
_cell.length_a   1.000
_cell.length_b   1.000
_cell.length_c   1.000
_cell.angle_alpha   90.00
_cell.angle_beta   90.00
_cell.angle_gamma   90.00
#
_symmetry.space_group_name_H-M   'P 1'
#
loop_
_entity.id
_entity.type
_entity.pdbx_description
1 polymer ?
#
loop_
_entity_poly.entity_id
_entity_poly.type
_entity_poly.pdbx_seq_one_letter_code
_entity_poly.pdbx_strand_id
1 'polypeptide(L)'
;MKAIELAKAYDPKGFEGRIYDSWERAGCFQPAEAAGPDKTPFTVVIPPPNVTGVLHMGHGLNNCLQDIVVRYQRMRGRPTLWVPGTDHAGIATQNVVERRLKKEGKTRRDVGREEFLRLTWKVKEEHHAVITEQLRRIGASVDWSRERFTLDEGLSRAVREVFVTLYERDLIYRGRYLVNWCPSCGTALADDEVEHEDTAGFMYHIYYELEDGVTAPDGSNRIEIATTRPETLLGDSAVAVNPADGRYSALVGRRVKLPLTGRTIPIIADSYVDMEFGTGMVKITPAHDPNDWEVGQRHNLEVINILNPDGTLNAACPEKYRGMRIPAAREAVIADLEEAGLFKGREPITHSVGKCYRCRTAVEPYVSEQWFVRMRPLADKALAAWKNGEIVFYPRKWENTYAHWMENIRDWCISRQLWWGHRIPVWYCASCGGMTVAREDPSACAHCGSTDIRQDEDVLDTWFSSWLWPFSTLGWPEDTADLRRFYPTSALVTAYDIIFFWVSRMVMAGLEFTGRVPFRDIYIHGLVRDKQGRKMSKSLGNGIDPLDIVDTYGADALKFTLAFMCAQGQDVLVDKESFKFGSRFANKIWNASRYILGNLEGRTLRNVPRGEFTETDRWIFHRL
;
A
#
# COMPACT_ATOMS: atom_id res chain seq x y z
N MET A 1 -0.74 29.94 50.07
CA MET A 1 -1.18 29.91 48.66
C MET A 1 -2.70 30.00 48.61
N LYS A 2 -3.30 30.34 47.47
CA LYS A 2 -4.76 30.23 47.28
C LYS A 2 -5.12 28.79 46.91
N ALA A 3 -6.25 28.28 47.40
CA ALA A 3 -6.80 27.01 46.93
C ALA A 3 -7.07 27.08 45.43
N ILE A 4 -6.80 25.99 44.70
CA ILE A 4 -7.31 25.80 43.34
C ILE A 4 -8.41 24.75 43.43
N GLU A 5 -9.66 25.18 43.25
CA GLU A 5 -10.80 24.28 43.26
C GLU A 5 -10.99 23.62 41.89
N LEU A 6 -10.98 22.28 41.90
CA LEU A 6 -11.29 21.46 40.73
C LEU A 6 -12.64 20.75 40.93
N ALA A 7 -13.36 20.55 39.82
CA ALA A 7 -14.61 19.80 39.80
C ALA A 7 -14.44 18.39 40.38
N LYS A 8 -15.52 17.83 40.95
CA LYS A 8 -15.49 16.51 41.61
C LYS A 8 -15.10 15.37 40.66
N ALA A 9 -15.50 15.46 39.39
CA ALA A 9 -15.21 14.47 38.36
C ALA A 9 -14.35 15.07 37.25
N TYR A 10 -13.51 14.23 36.64
CA TYR A 10 -12.79 14.55 35.42
C TYR A 10 -13.78 14.65 34.25
N ASP A 11 -13.91 15.85 33.67
CA ASP A 11 -14.75 16.10 32.49
C ASP A 11 -13.90 16.66 31.33
N PRO A 12 -13.36 15.80 30.46
CA PRO A 12 -12.46 16.20 29.38
C PRO A 12 -13.13 17.15 28.38
N LYS A 13 -14.46 17.05 28.18
CA LYS A 13 -15.20 17.90 27.24
C LYS A 13 -15.10 19.38 27.60
N GLY A 14 -15.00 19.69 28.88
CA GLY A 14 -14.92 21.06 29.37
C GLY A 14 -13.58 21.76 29.13
N PHE A 15 -12.51 21.03 28.77
CA PHE A 15 -11.19 21.64 28.66
C PHE A 15 -10.29 21.17 27.50
N GLU A 16 -10.40 19.94 27.00
CA GLU A 16 -9.44 19.41 26.00
C GLU A 16 -9.38 20.29 24.74
N GLY A 17 -10.54 20.65 24.17
CA GLY A 17 -10.62 21.51 22.99
C GLY A 17 -10.02 22.91 23.23
N ARG A 18 -10.43 23.57 24.32
CA ARG A 18 -9.90 24.91 24.68
C ARG A 18 -8.39 24.91 24.87
N ILE A 19 -7.83 23.87 25.49
CA ILE A 19 -6.38 23.74 25.69
C ILE A 19 -5.68 23.55 24.35
N TYR A 20 -6.21 22.67 23.49
CA TYR A 20 -5.64 22.44 22.16
C TYR A 20 -5.62 23.72 21.32
N ASP A 21 -6.73 24.46 21.27
CA ASP A 21 -6.83 25.75 20.57
C ASP A 21 -5.82 26.78 21.10
N SER A 22 -5.53 26.73 22.40
CA SER A 22 -4.51 27.60 23.01
C SER A 22 -3.10 27.22 22.56
N TRP A 23 -2.79 25.93 22.47
CA TRP A 23 -1.49 25.45 22.00
C TRP A 23 -1.26 25.76 20.52
N GLU A 24 -2.27 25.54 19.68
CA GLU A 24 -2.19 25.81 18.25
C GLU A 24 -1.98 27.31 17.99
N ARG A 25 -2.80 28.18 18.61
CA ARG A 25 -2.66 29.65 18.47
C ARG A 25 -1.33 30.20 18.99
N ALA A 26 -0.77 29.57 20.02
CA ALA A 26 0.52 29.97 20.58
C ALA A 26 1.73 29.40 19.80
N GLY A 27 1.51 28.62 18.73
CA GLY A 27 2.59 28.01 17.96
C GLY A 27 3.36 26.93 18.73
N CYS A 28 2.78 26.34 19.79
CA CYS A 28 3.48 25.41 20.69
C CYS A 28 4.00 24.13 20.02
N PHE A 29 3.51 23.83 18.81
CA PHE A 29 3.89 22.63 18.06
C PHE A 29 5.04 22.85 17.08
N GLN A 30 5.36 24.11 16.78
CA GLN A 30 6.49 24.46 15.93
C GLN A 30 7.83 24.10 16.59
N PRO A 31 8.87 23.77 15.82
CA PRO A 31 10.20 23.53 16.37
C PRO A 31 10.70 24.78 17.11
N ALA A 32 10.91 24.65 18.43
CA ALA A 32 11.53 25.71 19.21
C ALA A 32 13.02 25.86 18.86
N GLU A 33 13.58 27.05 19.10
CA GLU A 33 15.04 27.22 19.13
C GLU A 33 15.66 26.24 20.15
N ALA A 34 16.84 25.72 19.83
CA ALA A 34 17.46 24.69 20.65
C ALA A 34 17.74 25.20 22.07
N ALA A 35 17.01 24.68 23.06
CA ALA A 35 17.16 25.00 24.47
C ALA A 35 17.77 23.79 25.18
N GLY A 36 19.10 23.69 25.21
CA GLY A 36 19.81 22.56 25.82
C GLY A 36 21.13 22.22 25.11
N PRO A 37 21.88 21.21 25.61
CA PRO A 37 23.16 20.83 25.04
C PRO A 37 23.02 20.10 23.69
N ASP A 38 21.92 19.37 23.46
CA ASP A 38 21.66 18.66 22.21
C ASP A 38 20.87 19.55 21.22
N LYS A 39 21.59 20.06 20.22
CA LYS A 39 21.02 20.90 19.16
C LYS A 39 20.54 20.10 17.95
N THR A 40 20.63 18.77 18.01
CA THR A 40 20.24 17.87 16.93
C THR A 40 18.72 17.79 16.88
N PRO A 41 18.09 18.15 15.74
CA PRO A 41 16.64 18.11 15.64
C PRO A 41 16.11 16.69 15.80
N PHE A 42 14.88 16.59 16.30
CA PHE A 42 14.12 15.35 16.28
C PHE A 42 12.96 15.50 15.29
N THR A 43 13.05 14.81 14.16
CA THR A 43 12.05 14.90 13.09
C THR A 43 11.33 13.58 12.92
N VAL A 44 10.01 13.63 12.83
CA VAL A 44 9.16 12.51 12.43
C VAL A 44 8.15 13.01 11.40
N VAL A 45 7.78 12.16 10.44
CA VAL A 45 6.73 12.43 9.47
C VAL A 45 5.54 11.52 9.75
N ILE A 46 4.32 12.07 9.72
CA ILE A 46 3.11 11.25 9.80
C ILE A 46 3.05 10.36 8.56
N PRO A 47 2.78 9.04 8.69
CA PRO A 47 2.31 8.22 7.58
C PRO A 47 1.01 8.81 7.06
N PRO A 48 1.01 9.44 5.86
CA PRO A 48 -0.09 10.32 5.47
C PRO A 48 -1.37 9.50 5.30
N PRO A 49 -2.44 9.76 6.09
CA PRO A 49 -3.69 9.05 5.92
C PRO A 49 -4.30 9.33 4.54
N ASN A 50 -4.86 8.28 3.95
CA ASN A 50 -5.55 8.32 2.66
C ASN A 50 -6.82 9.16 2.74
N VAL A 51 -7.04 10.08 1.78
CA VAL A 51 -8.25 10.93 1.67
C VAL A 51 -9.50 10.18 1.17
N THR A 52 -9.80 9.03 1.79
CA THR A 52 -10.90 8.12 1.42
C THR A 52 -11.97 7.99 2.50
N GLY A 53 -11.86 8.78 3.57
CA GLY A 53 -12.86 8.94 4.62
C GLY A 53 -12.22 9.12 5.99
N VAL A 54 -12.97 8.81 7.04
CA VAL A 54 -12.55 9.02 8.43
C VAL A 54 -11.43 8.08 8.88
N LEU A 55 -10.61 8.56 9.81
CA LEU A 55 -9.63 7.78 10.56
C LEU A 55 -10.33 6.73 11.43
N HIS A 56 -9.60 5.67 11.74
CA HIS A 56 -10.01 4.60 12.64
C HIS A 56 -8.96 4.39 13.73
N MET A 57 -9.25 3.55 14.72
CA MET A 57 -8.37 3.37 15.89
C MET A 57 -6.92 2.94 15.58
N GLY A 58 -6.67 2.24 14.48
CA GLY A 58 -5.29 2.03 13.97
C GLY A 58 -4.50 3.32 13.74
N HIS A 59 -5.13 4.36 13.15
CA HIS A 59 -4.54 5.69 13.02
C HIS A 59 -4.40 6.37 14.38
N GLY A 60 -5.38 6.18 15.28
CA GLY A 60 -5.32 6.68 16.66
C GLY A 60 -4.09 6.15 17.41
N LEU A 61 -3.80 4.84 17.30
CA LEU A 61 -2.62 4.22 17.90
C LEU A 61 -1.33 4.80 17.30
N ASN A 62 -1.23 4.80 15.97
CA ASN A 62 -0.03 5.25 15.28
C ASN A 62 0.33 6.70 15.64
N ASN A 63 -0.66 7.61 15.57
CA ASN A 63 -0.45 9.01 15.93
C ASN A 63 -0.19 9.20 17.43
N CYS A 64 -0.81 8.40 18.29
CA CYS A 64 -0.52 8.43 19.73
C CYS A 64 0.95 8.10 20.03
N LEU A 65 1.48 7.05 19.41
CA LEU A 65 2.87 6.62 19.62
C LEU A 65 3.86 7.67 19.11
N GLN A 66 3.58 8.28 17.96
CA GLN A 66 4.36 9.40 17.42
C GLN A 66 4.32 10.61 18.35
N ASP A 67 3.13 11.02 18.79
CA ASP A 67 2.95 12.18 19.66
C ASP A 67 3.68 12.00 21.00
N ILE A 68 3.73 10.78 21.55
CA ILE A 68 4.49 10.46 22.77
C ILE A 68 5.97 10.77 22.60
N VAL A 69 6.61 10.25 21.54
CA VAL A 69 8.05 10.47 21.31
C VAL A 69 8.35 11.92 20.94
N VAL A 70 7.49 12.54 20.13
CA VAL A 70 7.60 13.95 19.74
C VAL A 70 7.53 14.86 20.97
N ARG A 71 6.51 14.69 21.83
CA ARG A 71 6.37 15.49 23.05
C ARG A 71 7.53 15.25 24.02
N TYR A 72 7.96 14.00 24.18
CA TYR A 72 9.11 13.67 25.02
C TYR A 72 10.39 14.40 24.56
N GLN A 73 10.70 14.38 23.26
CA GLN A 73 11.90 15.04 22.72
C GLN A 73 11.79 16.57 22.80
N ARG A 74 10.59 17.13 22.56
CA ARG A 74 10.32 18.57 22.76
C ARG A 74 10.52 18.98 24.21
N MET A 75 10.05 18.18 25.17
CA MET A 75 10.25 18.42 26.62
C MET A 75 11.71 18.30 27.05
N ARG A 76 12.54 17.57 26.30
CA ARG A 76 14.00 17.52 26.50
C ARG A 76 14.75 18.72 25.90
N GLY A 77 14.04 19.67 25.30
CA GLY A 77 14.62 20.89 24.73
C GLY A 77 15.21 20.74 23.32
N ARG A 78 15.00 19.59 22.67
CA ARG A 78 15.45 19.38 21.28
C ARG A 78 14.49 20.07 20.30
N PRO A 79 15.00 20.73 19.25
CA PRO A 79 14.17 21.23 18.15
C PRO A 79 13.39 20.07 17.52
N THR A 80 12.08 20.03 17.74
CA THR A 80 11.28 18.85 17.39
C THR A 80 10.26 19.21 16.33
N LEU A 81 10.30 18.51 15.19
CA LEU A 81 9.39 18.67 14.07
C LEU A 81 8.57 17.40 13.87
N TRP A 82 7.24 17.54 13.86
CA TRP A 82 6.33 16.46 13.47
C TRP A 82 5.45 16.94 12.32
N VAL A 83 5.74 16.45 11.11
CA VAL A 83 5.13 16.95 9.88
C VAL A 83 3.80 16.22 9.61
N PRO A 84 2.66 16.94 9.55
CA PRO A 84 1.39 16.35 9.14
C PRO A 84 1.24 16.35 7.62
N GLY A 85 0.35 15.50 7.13
CA GLY A 85 -0.09 15.56 5.74
C GLY A 85 -1.04 14.45 5.38
N THR A 86 -1.55 14.46 4.14
CA THR A 86 -2.51 13.47 3.65
C THR A 86 -2.12 12.94 2.27
N ASP A 87 -2.58 11.72 1.99
CA ASP A 87 -2.28 11.00 0.75
C ASP A 87 -3.51 11.02 -0.17
N HIS A 88 -3.31 11.36 -1.44
CA HIS A 88 -4.31 11.37 -2.49
C HIS A 88 -4.88 9.97 -2.77
N ALA A 89 -4.13 8.91 -2.42
CA ALA A 89 -4.56 7.51 -2.43
C ALA A 89 -5.07 6.97 -3.78
N GLY A 90 -4.76 7.64 -4.90
CA GLY A 90 -5.01 7.20 -6.28
C GLY A 90 -6.32 6.44 -6.47
N ILE A 91 -6.21 5.14 -6.71
CA ILE A 91 -7.34 4.21 -6.95
C ILE A 91 -8.40 4.25 -5.84
N ALA A 92 -8.00 4.48 -4.60
CA ALA A 92 -8.88 4.43 -3.45
C ALA A 92 -9.83 5.64 -3.43
N THR A 93 -9.31 6.84 -3.68
CA THR A 93 -10.12 8.08 -3.75
C THR A 93 -10.97 8.10 -5.02
N GLN A 94 -10.41 7.68 -6.15
CA GLN A 94 -11.15 7.52 -7.40
C GLN A 94 -12.34 6.56 -7.23
N ASN A 95 -12.16 5.42 -6.55
CA ASN A 95 -13.26 4.50 -6.25
C ASN A 95 -14.37 5.12 -5.39
N VAL A 96 -14.07 6.06 -4.49
CA VAL A 96 -15.09 6.77 -3.71
C VAL A 96 -15.99 7.59 -4.64
N VAL A 97 -15.39 8.31 -5.59
CA VAL A 97 -16.11 9.12 -6.59
C VAL A 97 -16.90 8.22 -7.54
N GLU A 98 -16.29 7.16 -8.07
CA GLU A 98 -16.97 6.22 -8.97
C GLU A 98 -18.17 5.54 -8.31
N ARG A 99 -18.09 5.20 -7.01
CA ARG A 99 -19.25 4.69 -6.26
C ARG A 99 -20.35 5.73 -6.10
N ARG A 100 -20.03 7.02 -5.96
CA ARG A 100 -21.03 8.11 -5.93
C ARG A 100 -21.71 8.23 -7.30
N LEU A 101 -20.94 8.27 -8.39
CA LEU A 101 -21.47 8.31 -9.75
C LEU A 101 -22.33 7.11 -10.09
N LYS A 102 -21.93 5.90 -9.67
CA LYS A 102 -22.69 4.67 -9.89
C LYS A 102 -24.08 4.72 -9.23
N LYS A 103 -24.22 5.36 -8.06
CA LYS A 103 -25.52 5.58 -7.41
C LYS A 103 -26.43 6.52 -8.20
N GLU A 104 -25.85 7.41 -9.00
CA GLU A 104 -26.54 8.29 -9.94
C GLU A 104 -26.75 7.64 -11.32
N GLY A 105 -26.36 6.37 -11.50
CA GLY A 105 -26.44 5.67 -12.79
C GLY A 105 -25.41 6.16 -13.83
N LYS A 106 -24.38 6.89 -13.41
CA LYS A 106 -23.33 7.43 -14.28
C LYS A 106 -22.00 6.72 -14.07
N THR A 107 -21.13 6.82 -15.06
CA THR A 107 -19.74 6.38 -15.05
C THR A 107 -18.79 7.57 -15.15
N ARG A 108 -17.49 7.37 -14.90
CA ARG A 108 -16.48 8.42 -15.10
C ARG A 108 -16.45 8.91 -16.56
N ARG A 109 -16.71 8.02 -17.52
CA ARG A 109 -16.71 8.35 -18.95
C ARG A 109 -17.87 9.27 -19.32
N ASP A 110 -19.03 9.11 -18.68
CA ASP A 110 -20.21 9.94 -18.94
C ASP A 110 -20.02 11.40 -18.50
N VAL A 111 -19.20 11.65 -17.48
CA VAL A 111 -18.92 13.00 -16.97
C VAL A 111 -17.66 13.65 -17.58
N GLY A 112 -16.75 12.85 -18.13
CA GLY A 112 -15.48 13.32 -18.68
C GLY A 112 -14.39 13.57 -17.62
N ARG A 113 -13.13 13.66 -18.06
CA ARG A 113 -11.95 13.71 -17.16
C ARG A 113 -11.91 14.96 -16.29
N GLU A 114 -12.20 16.13 -16.87
CA GLU A 114 -12.15 17.41 -16.16
C GLU A 114 -13.15 17.45 -14.99
N GLU A 115 -14.41 17.14 -15.27
CA GLU A 115 -15.46 17.10 -14.24
C GLU A 115 -15.20 16.01 -13.20
N PHE A 116 -14.73 14.84 -13.62
CA PHE A 116 -14.34 13.78 -12.69
C PHE A 116 -13.24 14.23 -11.73
N LEU A 117 -12.21 14.92 -12.22
CA LEU A 117 -11.14 15.47 -11.39
C LEU A 117 -11.68 16.52 -10.40
N ARG A 118 -12.57 17.40 -10.85
CA ARG A 118 -13.23 18.41 -10.01
C ARG A 118 -14.02 17.75 -8.86
N LEU A 119 -14.79 16.69 -9.16
CA LEU A 119 -15.50 15.91 -8.15
C LEU A 119 -14.54 15.21 -7.18
N THR A 120 -13.41 14.72 -7.68
CA THR A 120 -12.40 14.04 -6.86
C THR A 120 -11.70 15.00 -5.89
N TRP A 121 -11.37 16.23 -6.33
CA TRP A 121 -10.90 17.29 -5.44
C TRP A 121 -11.91 17.63 -4.35
N LYS A 122 -13.21 17.71 -4.69
CA LYS A 122 -14.26 17.95 -3.68
C LYS A 122 -14.28 16.84 -2.61
N VAL A 123 -14.17 15.58 -3.01
CA VAL A 123 -14.08 14.44 -2.07
C VAL A 123 -12.83 14.54 -1.20
N LYS A 124 -11.69 14.93 -1.78
CA LYS A 124 -10.47 15.18 -1.02
C LYS A 124 -10.70 16.23 0.07
N GLU A 125 -11.31 17.38 -0.26
CA GLU A 125 -11.51 18.45 0.74
C GLU A 125 -12.49 18.03 1.85
N GLU A 126 -13.59 17.35 1.49
CA GLU A 126 -14.53 16.79 2.46
C GLU A 126 -13.85 15.84 3.45
N HIS A 127 -12.97 14.96 2.98
CA HIS A 127 -12.29 13.97 3.82
C HIS A 127 -11.10 14.55 4.59
N HIS A 128 -10.35 15.48 3.98
CA HIS A 128 -9.26 16.20 4.63
C HIS A 128 -9.75 17.00 5.85
N ALA A 129 -10.89 17.70 5.73
CA ALA A 129 -11.49 18.42 6.85
C ALA A 129 -11.81 17.50 8.05
N VAL A 130 -12.31 16.28 7.78
CA VAL A 130 -12.60 15.32 8.86
C VAL A 130 -11.31 14.74 9.46
N ILE A 131 -10.33 14.37 8.63
CA ILE A 131 -9.05 13.82 9.10
C ILE A 131 -8.33 14.82 10.01
N THR A 132 -8.29 16.09 9.60
CA THR A 132 -7.62 17.14 10.37
C THR A 132 -8.33 17.42 11.69
N GLU A 133 -9.67 17.45 11.70
CA GLU A 133 -10.45 17.54 12.95
C GLU A 133 -10.16 16.35 13.88
N GLN A 134 -10.14 15.12 13.34
CA GLN A 134 -9.82 13.93 14.11
C GLN A 134 -8.43 14.02 14.77
N LEU A 135 -7.42 14.46 14.03
CA LEU A 135 -6.06 14.63 14.55
C LEU A 135 -5.98 15.72 15.63
N ARG A 136 -6.72 16.84 15.47
CA ARG A 136 -6.82 17.89 16.50
C ARG A 136 -7.51 17.38 17.76
N ARG A 137 -8.62 16.66 17.61
CA ARG A 137 -9.43 16.12 18.71
C ARG A 137 -8.73 15.02 19.51
N ILE A 138 -7.87 14.22 18.88
CA ILE A 138 -6.99 13.31 19.64
C ILE A 138 -5.80 14.07 20.27
N GLY A 139 -5.63 15.36 20.01
CA GLY A 139 -4.58 16.18 20.61
C GLY A 139 -3.19 15.96 20.00
N ALA A 140 -3.09 15.70 18.70
CA ALA A 140 -1.81 15.55 18.00
C ALA A 140 -1.02 16.87 18.00
N SER A 141 0.23 16.87 18.46
CA SER A 141 1.12 18.06 18.49
C SER A 141 1.94 18.27 17.21
N VAL A 142 1.29 18.09 16.06
CA VAL A 142 1.87 18.28 14.72
C VAL A 142 2.04 19.77 14.39
N ASP A 143 3.00 20.08 13.52
CA ASP A 143 3.15 21.43 13.00
C ASP A 143 2.21 21.66 11.79
N TRP A 144 1.01 22.17 12.06
CA TRP A 144 0.02 22.48 11.03
C TRP A 144 0.49 23.49 9.97
N SER A 145 1.49 24.32 10.27
CA SER A 145 2.05 25.27 9.28
C SER A 145 2.85 24.57 8.16
N ARG A 146 3.21 23.30 8.38
CA ARG A 146 3.97 22.44 7.46
C ARG A 146 3.14 21.29 6.93
N GLU A 147 1.80 21.41 6.94
CA GLU A 147 0.96 20.39 6.34
C GLU A 147 1.27 20.20 4.85
N ARG A 148 1.25 18.94 4.41
CA ARG A 148 1.52 18.53 3.03
C ARG A 148 0.41 17.67 2.46
N PHE A 149 0.28 17.69 1.14
CA PHE A 149 -0.59 16.81 0.40
C PHE A 149 0.17 16.22 -0.77
N THR A 150 0.07 14.91 -0.98
CA THR A 150 0.84 14.24 -2.05
C THR A 150 0.69 14.87 -3.45
N LEU A 151 -0.47 15.46 -3.79
CA LEU A 151 -0.68 16.20 -5.06
C LEU A 151 -0.56 17.73 -4.90
N ASP A 152 0.03 18.25 -3.84
CA ASP A 152 0.39 19.67 -3.78
C ASP A 152 1.51 20.01 -4.78
N GLU A 153 1.72 21.30 -5.03
CA GLU A 153 2.65 21.75 -6.06
C GLU A 153 4.10 21.28 -5.81
N GLY A 154 4.56 21.38 -4.57
CA GLY A 154 5.93 21.01 -4.18
C GLY A 154 6.18 19.52 -4.33
N LEU A 155 5.26 18.69 -3.84
CA LEU A 155 5.37 17.23 -3.96
C LEU A 155 5.16 16.76 -5.39
N SER A 156 4.29 17.41 -6.17
CA SER A 156 4.14 17.11 -7.60
C SER A 156 5.41 17.39 -8.39
N ARG A 157 6.13 18.48 -8.06
CA ARG A 157 7.45 18.77 -8.63
C ARG A 157 8.47 17.70 -8.26
N ALA A 158 8.49 17.25 -7.00
CA ALA A 158 9.35 16.17 -6.53
C ALA A 158 9.11 14.86 -7.29
N VAL A 159 7.85 14.46 -7.46
CA VAL A 159 7.48 13.25 -8.20
C VAL A 159 7.96 13.32 -9.65
N ARG A 160 7.79 14.48 -10.29
CA ARG A 160 8.23 14.70 -11.66
C ARG A 160 9.75 14.65 -11.78
N GLU A 161 10.48 15.28 -10.87
CA GLU A 161 11.95 15.24 -10.82
C GLU A 161 12.47 13.81 -10.72
N VAL A 162 11.86 13.02 -9.83
CA VAL A 162 12.20 11.61 -9.62
C VAL A 162 11.97 10.77 -10.86
N PHE A 163 10.81 10.93 -11.51
CA PHE A 163 10.51 10.18 -12.73
C PHE A 163 11.56 10.46 -13.82
N VAL A 164 11.83 11.74 -14.10
CA VAL A 164 12.77 12.13 -15.15
C VAL A 164 14.19 11.67 -14.80
N THR A 165 14.61 11.82 -13.53
CA THR A 165 15.93 11.37 -13.07
C THR A 165 16.13 9.86 -13.22
N LEU A 166 15.13 9.06 -12.84
CA LEU A 166 15.21 7.61 -12.99
C LEU A 166 15.20 7.18 -14.46
N TYR A 167 14.44 7.90 -15.30
CA TYR A 167 14.45 7.67 -16.76
C TYR A 167 15.80 7.99 -17.39
N GLU A 168 16.41 9.14 -17.06
CA GLU A 168 17.75 9.53 -17.50
C GLU A 168 18.85 8.55 -17.06
N ARG A 169 18.61 7.80 -15.98
CA ARG A 169 19.51 6.77 -15.44
C ARG A 169 19.21 5.34 -15.93
N ASP A 170 18.32 5.16 -16.90
CA ASP A 170 17.88 3.85 -17.42
C ASP A 170 17.29 2.91 -16.33
N LEU A 171 16.80 3.51 -15.24
CA LEU A 171 16.09 2.80 -14.17
C LEU A 171 14.59 2.76 -14.42
N ILE A 172 14.04 3.68 -15.21
CA ILE A 172 12.67 3.59 -15.71
C ILE A 172 12.67 3.10 -17.15
N TYR A 173 11.86 2.08 -17.44
CA TYR A 173 11.65 1.59 -18.79
C TYR A 173 10.16 1.31 -19.04
N ARG A 174 9.79 1.28 -20.32
CA ARG A 174 8.47 0.85 -20.78
C ARG A 174 8.59 -0.54 -21.38
N GLY A 175 7.74 -1.46 -20.95
CA GLY A 175 7.80 -2.85 -21.39
C GLY A 175 6.45 -3.53 -21.39
N ARG A 176 6.31 -4.57 -22.21
CA ARG A 176 5.17 -5.50 -22.15
C ARG A 176 5.45 -6.52 -21.06
N TYR A 177 4.56 -6.59 -20.09
CA TYR A 177 4.70 -7.49 -18.96
C TYR A 177 3.33 -8.02 -18.55
N LEU A 178 3.33 -9.17 -17.88
CA LEU A 178 2.13 -9.72 -17.27
C LEU A 178 1.84 -8.96 -15.97
N VAL A 179 0.80 -8.13 -15.97
CA VAL A 179 0.41 -7.34 -14.80
C VAL A 179 -0.83 -7.91 -14.13
N ASN A 180 -0.97 -7.65 -12.84
CA ASN A 180 -2.21 -7.87 -12.12
C ASN A 180 -3.24 -6.85 -12.58
N TRP A 181 -4.27 -7.27 -13.30
CA TRP A 181 -5.28 -6.37 -13.85
C TRP A 181 -6.61 -6.52 -13.13
N CYS A 182 -7.20 -5.40 -12.72
CA CYS A 182 -8.56 -5.40 -12.20
C CYS A 182 -9.55 -5.06 -13.33
N PRO A 183 -10.32 -6.02 -13.87
CA PRO A 183 -11.27 -5.75 -14.96
C PRO A 183 -12.45 -4.86 -14.53
N SER A 184 -12.69 -4.74 -13.22
CA SER A 184 -13.72 -3.86 -12.67
C SER A 184 -13.26 -2.40 -12.57
N CYS A 185 -12.04 -2.15 -12.08
CA CYS A 185 -11.48 -0.81 -11.98
C CYS A 185 -10.86 -0.32 -13.31
N GLY A 186 -10.50 -1.26 -14.19
CA GLY A 186 -9.84 -1.01 -15.48
C GLY A 186 -8.44 -0.45 -15.32
N THR A 187 -7.64 -1.02 -14.42
CA THR A 187 -6.26 -0.60 -14.15
C THR A 187 -5.40 -1.78 -13.71
N ALA A 188 -4.10 -1.68 -13.98
CA ALA A 188 -3.08 -2.50 -13.36
C ALA A 188 -3.00 -2.26 -11.84
N LEU A 189 -2.57 -3.29 -11.13
CA LEU A 189 -2.31 -3.36 -9.69
C LEU A 189 -0.86 -3.84 -9.51
N ALA A 190 -0.18 -3.36 -8.47
CA ALA A 190 1.07 -4.00 -8.04
C ALA A 190 0.77 -5.38 -7.44
N ASP A 191 1.75 -6.29 -7.40
CA ASP A 191 1.64 -7.61 -6.72
C ASP A 191 1.06 -7.50 -5.31
N ASP A 192 1.45 -6.42 -4.64
CA ASP A 192 1.08 -6.04 -3.29
C ASP A 192 -0.37 -5.57 -3.10
N GLU A 193 -1.02 -5.14 -4.18
CA GLU A 193 -2.41 -4.66 -4.18
C GLU A 193 -3.40 -5.81 -4.43
N VAL A 194 -2.89 -7.05 -4.49
CA VAL A 194 -3.65 -8.29 -4.69
C VAL A 194 -3.78 -9.05 -3.37
N GLU A 195 -4.97 -9.03 -2.78
CA GLU A 195 -5.29 -9.81 -1.58
C GLU A 195 -5.73 -11.22 -1.98
N HIS A 196 -5.08 -12.22 -1.42
CA HIS A 196 -5.37 -13.62 -1.72
C HIS A 196 -6.40 -14.17 -0.71
N GLU A 197 -7.46 -14.77 -1.22
CA GLU A 197 -8.52 -15.39 -0.41
C GLU A 197 -8.77 -16.83 -0.86
N ASP A 198 -8.79 -17.76 0.09
CA ASP A 198 -9.16 -19.15 -0.16
C ASP A 198 -10.60 -19.21 -0.64
N THR A 199 -10.78 -19.70 -1.87
CA THR A 199 -12.05 -19.73 -2.57
C THR A 199 -12.34 -21.14 -3.04
N ALA A 200 -13.58 -21.60 -2.85
CA ALA A 200 -14.04 -22.86 -3.40
C ALA A 200 -14.11 -22.77 -4.93
N GLY A 201 -13.53 -23.75 -5.60
CA GLY A 201 -13.49 -23.85 -7.06
C GLY A 201 -13.40 -25.30 -7.51
N PHE A 202 -12.99 -25.52 -8.74
CA PHE A 202 -12.83 -26.84 -9.32
C PHE A 202 -11.49 -26.99 -10.03
N MET A 203 -10.91 -28.17 -9.96
CA MET A 203 -9.89 -28.64 -10.89
C MET A 203 -10.60 -29.36 -12.04
N TYR A 204 -10.38 -28.90 -13.26
CA TYR A 204 -10.99 -29.44 -14.47
C TYR A 204 -9.98 -30.32 -15.22
N HIS A 205 -10.45 -31.48 -15.67
CA HIS A 205 -9.64 -32.46 -16.40
C HIS A 205 -10.10 -32.52 -17.86
N ILE A 206 -9.20 -32.14 -18.77
CA ILE A 206 -9.51 -31.91 -20.19
C ILE A 206 -8.54 -32.73 -21.05
N TYR A 207 -9.04 -33.34 -22.11
CA TYR A 207 -8.23 -34.07 -23.07
C TYR A 207 -7.77 -33.20 -24.24
N TYR A 208 -6.49 -33.30 -24.57
CA TYR A 208 -5.88 -32.69 -25.75
C TYR A 208 -5.48 -33.83 -26.68
N GLU A 209 -5.93 -33.79 -27.92
CA GLU A 209 -5.60 -34.84 -28.88
C GLU A 209 -4.17 -34.66 -29.38
N LEU A 210 -3.42 -35.75 -29.46
CA LEU A 210 -2.09 -35.77 -30.06
C LEU A 210 -2.21 -35.66 -31.59
N GLU A 211 -1.14 -35.23 -32.25
CA GLU A 211 -1.06 -35.31 -33.72
C GLU A 211 -1.16 -36.75 -34.22
N ASP A 212 -1.65 -36.90 -35.45
CA ASP A 212 -1.91 -38.20 -36.06
C ASP A 212 -0.62 -39.04 -36.10
N GLY A 213 -0.69 -40.27 -35.56
CA GLY A 213 0.46 -41.18 -35.47
C GLY A 213 1.33 -41.02 -34.22
N VAL A 214 0.98 -40.12 -33.29
CA VAL A 214 1.62 -40.01 -31.98
C VAL A 214 0.70 -40.60 -30.91
N THR A 215 1.24 -41.45 -30.04
CA THR A 215 0.51 -42.04 -28.92
C THR A 215 1.15 -41.66 -27.59
N ALA A 216 0.31 -41.43 -26.59
CA ALA A 216 0.71 -41.27 -25.20
C ALA A 216 1.29 -42.60 -24.64
N PRO A 217 1.96 -42.57 -23.48
CA PRO A 217 2.58 -43.76 -22.88
C PRO A 217 1.60 -44.90 -22.57
N ASP A 218 0.33 -44.57 -22.37
CA ASP A 218 -0.77 -45.52 -22.15
C ASP A 218 -1.39 -46.06 -23.45
N GLY A 219 -0.83 -45.68 -24.61
CA GLY A 219 -1.31 -46.07 -25.94
C GLY A 219 -2.47 -45.22 -26.46
N SER A 220 -2.94 -44.22 -25.70
CA SER A 220 -4.02 -43.34 -26.16
C SER A 220 -3.54 -42.29 -27.16
N ASN A 221 -4.45 -41.75 -27.98
CA ASN A 221 -4.17 -40.67 -28.92
C ASN A 221 -4.41 -39.28 -28.30
N ARG A 222 -4.46 -39.18 -26.98
CA ARG A 222 -4.79 -37.95 -26.25
C ARG A 222 -4.01 -37.87 -24.94
N ILE A 223 -3.85 -36.67 -24.43
CA ILE A 223 -3.24 -36.42 -23.11
C ILE A 223 -4.25 -35.70 -22.23
N GLU A 224 -4.15 -35.92 -20.92
CA GLU A 224 -4.99 -35.25 -19.94
C GLU A 224 -4.26 -34.05 -19.35
N ILE A 225 -4.96 -32.92 -19.29
CA ILE A 225 -4.50 -31.66 -18.72
C ILE A 225 -5.43 -31.28 -17.55
N ALA A 226 -4.82 -30.99 -16.40
CA ALA A 226 -5.52 -30.44 -15.24
C ALA A 226 -5.39 -28.91 -15.21
N THR A 227 -6.50 -28.20 -15.03
CA THR A 227 -6.51 -26.73 -14.92
C THR A 227 -7.64 -26.22 -14.03
N THR A 228 -7.42 -25.13 -13.31
CA THR A 228 -8.47 -24.41 -12.57
C THR A 228 -9.23 -23.40 -13.45
N ARG A 229 -8.71 -23.12 -14.65
CA ARG A 229 -9.19 -22.09 -15.58
C ARG A 229 -9.35 -22.66 -16.99
N PRO A 230 -10.41 -23.44 -17.28
CA PRO A 230 -10.57 -24.06 -18.59
C PRO A 230 -10.74 -23.01 -19.70
N GLU A 231 -11.34 -21.86 -19.44
CA GLU A 231 -11.49 -20.78 -20.43
C GLU A 231 -10.15 -20.26 -20.98
N THR A 232 -9.07 -20.36 -20.19
CA THR A 232 -7.74 -19.91 -20.62
C THR A 232 -7.12 -20.82 -21.66
N LEU A 233 -7.65 -22.03 -21.88
CA LEU A 233 -7.19 -22.94 -22.93
C LEU A 233 -7.20 -22.27 -24.31
N LEU A 234 -8.11 -21.34 -24.54
CA LEU A 234 -8.21 -20.59 -25.79
C LEU A 234 -6.97 -19.72 -26.07
N GLY A 235 -6.11 -19.50 -25.08
CA GLY A 235 -4.85 -18.77 -25.19
C GLY A 235 -3.60 -19.64 -25.09
N ASP A 236 -3.74 -20.98 -25.02
CA ASP A 236 -2.60 -21.87 -24.82
C ASP A 236 -1.62 -21.82 -25.98
N SER A 237 -0.34 -21.88 -25.62
CA SER A 237 0.77 -21.76 -26.56
C SER A 237 1.72 -22.96 -26.52
N ALA A 238 1.66 -23.78 -25.46
CA ALA A 238 2.35 -25.07 -25.37
C ALA A 238 1.72 -25.96 -24.29
N VAL A 239 2.13 -27.23 -24.25
CA VAL A 239 1.99 -28.11 -23.09
C VAL A 239 3.39 -28.40 -22.56
N ALA A 240 3.64 -28.27 -21.26
CA ALA A 240 4.93 -28.55 -20.65
C ALA A 240 4.94 -29.87 -19.89
N VAL A 241 6.08 -30.55 -19.93
CA VAL A 241 6.40 -31.72 -19.10
C VAL A 241 7.73 -31.52 -18.39
N ASN A 242 7.93 -32.19 -17.25
CA ASN A 242 9.22 -32.16 -16.58
C ASN A 242 10.26 -32.94 -17.41
N PRO A 243 11.47 -32.39 -17.67
CA PRO A 243 12.54 -33.09 -18.38
C PRO A 243 12.98 -34.41 -17.73
N ALA A 244 12.82 -34.55 -16.42
CA ALA A 244 13.13 -35.77 -15.67
C ALA A 244 12.00 -36.81 -15.71
N ASP A 245 10.84 -36.46 -16.29
CA ASP A 245 9.73 -37.39 -16.42
C ASP A 245 9.91 -38.34 -17.62
N GLY A 246 10.46 -39.51 -17.30
CA GLY A 246 10.66 -40.60 -18.27
C GLY A 246 9.38 -41.07 -18.95
N ARG A 247 8.19 -40.81 -18.37
CA ARG A 247 6.91 -41.18 -18.98
C ARG A 247 6.70 -40.43 -20.29
N TYR A 248 7.01 -39.13 -20.34
CA TYR A 248 6.63 -38.25 -21.45
C TYR A 248 7.80 -37.82 -22.34
N SER A 249 9.00 -38.36 -22.12
CA SER A 249 10.21 -37.99 -22.88
C SER A 249 10.04 -38.14 -24.41
N ALA A 250 9.27 -39.13 -24.87
CA ALA A 250 9.01 -39.35 -26.29
C ALA A 250 8.01 -38.36 -26.92
N LEU A 251 7.25 -37.62 -26.10
CA LEU A 251 6.28 -36.62 -26.54
C LEU A 251 6.90 -35.22 -26.69
N VAL A 252 8.05 -34.96 -26.07
CA VAL A 252 8.74 -33.67 -26.17
C VAL A 252 9.08 -33.38 -27.63
N GLY A 253 8.72 -32.18 -28.11
CA GLY A 253 8.88 -31.74 -29.50
C GLY A 253 7.76 -32.17 -30.45
N ARG A 254 6.82 -33.03 -30.01
CA ARG A 254 5.57 -33.31 -30.74
C ARG A 254 4.57 -32.18 -30.52
N ARG A 255 3.43 -32.21 -31.21
CA ARG A 255 2.35 -31.24 -31.03
C ARG A 255 1.05 -31.91 -30.65
N VAL A 256 0.16 -31.09 -30.10
CA VAL A 256 -1.22 -31.46 -29.76
C VAL A 256 -2.19 -30.51 -30.44
N LYS A 257 -3.38 -31.02 -30.77
CA LYS A 257 -4.51 -30.23 -31.25
C LYS A 257 -5.13 -29.54 -30.05
N LEU A 258 -5.08 -28.21 -30.04
CA LEU A 258 -5.67 -27.42 -28.97
C LEU A 258 -7.20 -27.43 -29.13
N PRO A 259 -7.96 -27.93 -28.13
CA PRO A 259 -9.42 -28.03 -28.25
C PRO A 259 -10.07 -26.71 -28.63
N LEU A 260 -11.15 -26.76 -29.41
CA LEU A 260 -12.05 -25.64 -29.73
C LEU A 260 -11.43 -24.48 -30.56
N THR A 261 -10.12 -24.47 -30.82
CA THR A 261 -9.44 -23.35 -31.52
C THR A 261 -8.97 -23.69 -32.93
N GLY A 262 -8.88 -24.98 -33.28
CA GLY A 262 -8.30 -25.44 -34.54
C GLY A 262 -6.78 -25.25 -34.66
N ARG A 263 -6.09 -24.81 -33.59
CA ARG A 263 -4.63 -24.65 -33.57
C ARG A 263 -3.95 -25.92 -33.12
N THR A 264 -2.67 -26.07 -33.48
CA THR A 264 -1.78 -27.06 -32.86
C THR A 264 -0.71 -26.34 -32.05
N ILE A 265 -0.32 -26.90 -30.91
CA ILE A 265 0.69 -26.33 -30.00
C ILE A 265 1.74 -27.38 -29.63
N PRO A 266 3.02 -26.99 -29.43
CA PRO A 266 4.10 -27.92 -29.12
C PRO A 266 4.00 -28.46 -27.68
N ILE A 267 4.60 -29.63 -27.47
CA ILE A 267 4.94 -30.17 -26.15
C ILE A 267 6.41 -29.83 -25.86
N ILE A 268 6.66 -29.12 -24.77
CA ILE A 268 7.99 -28.64 -24.35
C ILE A 268 8.43 -29.30 -23.04
N ALA A 269 9.73 -29.30 -22.78
CA ALA A 269 10.29 -29.79 -21.52
C ALA A 269 10.76 -28.61 -20.65
N ASP A 270 10.18 -28.44 -19.46
CA ASP A 270 10.54 -27.39 -18.50
C ASP A 270 10.50 -27.91 -17.06
N SER A 271 11.53 -27.60 -16.27
CA SER A 271 11.68 -28.08 -14.89
C SER A 271 10.67 -27.47 -13.91
N TYR A 272 9.91 -26.46 -14.32
CA TYR A 272 8.81 -25.90 -13.54
C TYR A 272 7.69 -26.92 -13.27
N VAL A 273 7.49 -27.89 -14.17
CA VAL A 273 6.39 -28.84 -14.07
C VAL A 273 6.63 -29.84 -12.93
N ASP A 274 5.69 -29.94 -12.00
CA ASP A 274 5.71 -30.97 -10.96
C ASP A 274 5.22 -32.31 -11.55
N MET A 275 6.02 -33.37 -11.39
CA MET A 275 5.74 -34.71 -11.90
C MET A 275 4.59 -35.41 -11.15
N GLU A 276 4.38 -35.05 -9.88
CA GLU A 276 3.38 -35.66 -9.00
C GLU A 276 2.03 -34.92 -9.05
N PHE A 277 2.03 -33.66 -9.51
CA PHE A 277 0.81 -32.86 -9.58
C PHE A 277 -0.02 -33.18 -10.83
N GLY A 278 -1.27 -33.61 -10.62
CA GLY A 278 -2.20 -33.94 -11.69
C GLY A 278 -1.66 -35.07 -12.57
N THR A 279 -1.42 -34.77 -13.85
CA THR A 279 -0.93 -35.74 -14.85
C THR A 279 0.58 -35.63 -15.08
N GLY A 280 1.27 -34.68 -14.44
CA GLY A 280 2.66 -34.34 -14.80
C GLY A 280 2.79 -33.61 -16.15
N MET A 281 1.67 -33.18 -16.74
CA MET A 281 1.61 -32.32 -17.92
C MET A 281 0.78 -31.06 -17.58
N VAL A 282 1.29 -29.88 -17.95
CA VAL A 282 0.65 -28.59 -17.62
C VAL A 282 0.45 -27.79 -18.90
N LYS A 283 -0.76 -27.22 -19.08
CA LYS A 283 -0.98 -26.24 -20.16
C LYS A 283 -0.20 -24.95 -19.88
N ILE A 284 0.40 -24.37 -20.91
CA ILE A 284 1.14 -23.11 -20.81
C ILE A 284 0.38 -22.02 -21.54
N THR A 285 -0.14 -21.06 -20.77
CA THR A 285 -0.89 -19.89 -21.25
C THR A 285 -0.18 -18.59 -20.84
N PRO A 286 0.91 -18.18 -21.53
CA PRO A 286 1.80 -17.11 -21.04
C PRO A 286 1.12 -15.78 -20.74
N ALA A 287 0.00 -15.48 -21.39
CA ALA A 287 -0.70 -14.21 -21.22
C ALA A 287 -1.67 -14.16 -20.02
N HIS A 288 -1.87 -15.27 -19.29
CA HIS A 288 -2.91 -15.38 -18.24
C HIS A 288 -2.46 -16.07 -16.94
N ASP A 289 -1.19 -16.45 -16.83
CA ASP A 289 -0.59 -16.98 -15.59
C ASP A 289 0.88 -16.54 -15.44
N PRO A 290 1.32 -16.05 -14.25
CA PRO A 290 2.70 -15.59 -14.04
C PRO A 290 3.78 -16.66 -14.23
N ASN A 291 3.50 -17.92 -13.87
CA ASN A 291 4.47 -18.98 -14.04
C ASN A 291 4.53 -19.42 -15.52
N ASP A 292 3.38 -19.50 -16.19
CA ASP A 292 3.31 -19.76 -17.62
C ASP A 292 4.00 -18.66 -18.43
N TRP A 293 3.96 -17.41 -17.96
CA TRP A 293 4.71 -16.31 -18.54
C TRP A 293 6.22 -16.58 -18.48
N GLU A 294 6.75 -16.97 -17.32
CA GLU A 294 8.17 -17.28 -17.18
C GLU A 294 8.60 -18.47 -18.05
N VAL A 295 7.80 -19.55 -18.11
CA VAL A 295 8.02 -20.67 -19.03
C VAL A 295 7.99 -20.18 -20.48
N GLY A 296 7.00 -19.36 -20.83
CA GLY A 296 6.84 -18.78 -22.16
C GLY A 296 8.07 -17.95 -22.59
N GLN A 297 8.65 -17.18 -21.67
CA GLN A 297 9.88 -16.43 -21.94
C GLN A 297 11.09 -17.36 -22.14
N ARG A 298 11.26 -18.41 -21.31
CA ARG A 298 12.37 -19.37 -21.44
C ARG A 298 12.36 -20.13 -22.77
N HIS A 299 11.17 -20.44 -23.29
CA HIS A 299 10.98 -21.22 -24.52
C HIS A 299 10.59 -20.38 -25.74
N ASN A 300 10.56 -19.05 -25.62
CA ASN A 300 10.14 -18.13 -26.67
C ASN A 300 8.78 -18.48 -27.29
N LEU A 301 7.80 -18.76 -26.44
CA LEU A 301 6.42 -19.08 -26.84
C LEU A 301 5.65 -17.83 -27.25
N GLU A 302 4.65 -18.02 -28.12
CA GLU A 302 3.70 -16.96 -28.45
C GLU A 302 2.92 -16.51 -27.20
N VAL A 303 2.64 -15.21 -27.09
CA VAL A 303 1.90 -14.64 -25.96
C VAL A 303 0.52 -14.21 -26.46
N ILE A 304 -0.49 -15.05 -26.23
CA ILE A 304 -1.84 -14.87 -26.79
C ILE A 304 -2.78 -14.34 -25.71
N ASN A 305 -3.01 -13.03 -25.71
CA ASN A 305 -4.00 -12.42 -24.82
C ASN A 305 -5.42 -12.62 -25.34
N ILE A 306 -6.26 -13.35 -24.60
CA ILE A 306 -7.65 -13.63 -24.96
C ILE A 306 -8.65 -12.65 -24.34
N LEU A 307 -8.20 -11.73 -23.49
CA LEU A 307 -9.06 -10.82 -22.74
C LEU A 307 -9.00 -9.40 -23.27
N ASN A 308 -10.15 -8.73 -23.22
CA ASN A 308 -10.26 -7.28 -23.25
C ASN A 308 -10.01 -6.71 -21.84
N PRO A 309 -9.68 -5.41 -21.72
CA PRO A 309 -9.48 -4.76 -20.43
C PRO A 309 -10.67 -4.81 -19.46
N ASP A 310 -11.90 -5.06 -19.94
CA ASP A 310 -13.10 -5.16 -19.11
C ASP A 310 -13.40 -6.61 -18.63
N GLY A 311 -12.51 -7.57 -18.94
CA GLY A 311 -12.66 -8.97 -18.59
C GLY A 311 -13.63 -9.74 -19.50
N THR A 312 -13.91 -9.23 -20.71
CA THR A 312 -14.59 -9.99 -21.78
C THR A 312 -13.58 -10.63 -22.73
N LEU A 313 -13.97 -11.71 -23.42
CA LEU A 313 -13.09 -12.36 -24.41
C LEU A 313 -12.99 -11.53 -25.70
N ASN A 314 -11.80 -11.49 -26.29
CA ASN A 314 -11.47 -10.65 -27.45
C ASN A 314 -11.40 -11.46 -28.77
N ALA A 315 -10.92 -10.82 -29.84
CA ALA A 315 -10.86 -11.41 -31.18
C ALA A 315 -9.89 -12.62 -31.32
N ALA A 316 -8.97 -12.82 -30.37
CA ALA A 316 -8.07 -13.98 -30.34
C ALA A 316 -8.80 -15.30 -30.05
N CYS A 317 -10.03 -15.23 -29.53
CA CYS A 317 -10.89 -16.40 -29.34
C CYS A 317 -11.72 -16.74 -30.59
N PRO A 318 -12.17 -18.01 -30.72
CA PRO A 318 -13.24 -18.38 -31.65
C PRO A 318 -14.47 -17.49 -31.51
N GLU A 319 -15.14 -17.23 -32.63
CA GLU A 319 -16.26 -16.26 -32.73
C GLU A 319 -17.34 -16.48 -31.67
N LYS A 320 -17.65 -17.75 -31.37
CA LYS A 320 -18.62 -18.16 -30.35
C LYS A 320 -18.39 -17.54 -28.97
N TYR A 321 -17.13 -17.34 -28.55
CA TYR A 321 -16.82 -16.90 -27.19
C TYR A 321 -16.59 -15.39 -27.07
N ARG A 322 -16.49 -14.67 -28.19
CA ARG A 322 -16.13 -13.24 -28.20
C ARG A 322 -17.18 -12.41 -27.46
N GLY A 323 -16.72 -11.48 -26.62
CA GLY A 323 -17.58 -10.62 -25.80
C GLY A 323 -18.16 -11.28 -24.54
N MET A 324 -17.99 -12.59 -24.35
CA MET A 324 -18.42 -13.26 -23.12
C MET A 324 -17.54 -12.84 -21.94
N ARG A 325 -18.15 -12.64 -20.77
CA ARG A 325 -17.42 -12.49 -19.50
C ARG A 325 -16.80 -13.82 -19.09
N ILE A 326 -15.66 -13.78 -18.40
CA ILE A 326 -14.89 -14.97 -17.99
C ILE A 326 -15.75 -16.10 -17.39
N PRO A 327 -16.66 -15.88 -16.40
CA PRO A 327 -17.48 -16.97 -15.87
C PRO A 327 -18.42 -17.59 -16.91
N ALA A 328 -19.00 -16.78 -17.80
CA ALA A 328 -19.88 -17.29 -18.85
C ALA A 328 -19.08 -18.03 -19.94
N ALA A 329 -17.91 -17.51 -20.30
CA ALA A 329 -17.00 -18.18 -21.22
C ALA A 329 -16.52 -19.54 -20.67
N ARG A 330 -16.25 -19.61 -19.35
CA ARG A 330 -15.89 -20.86 -18.66
C ARG A 330 -16.95 -21.94 -18.83
N GLU A 331 -18.20 -21.62 -18.52
CA GLU A 331 -19.30 -22.58 -18.67
C GLU A 331 -19.53 -22.97 -20.13
N ALA A 332 -19.43 -22.01 -21.07
CA ALA A 332 -19.57 -22.30 -22.50
C ALA A 332 -18.45 -23.21 -23.03
N VAL A 333 -17.19 -22.97 -22.62
CA VAL A 333 -16.05 -23.81 -22.97
C VAL A 333 -16.21 -25.22 -22.42
N ILE A 334 -16.67 -25.38 -21.17
CA ILE A 334 -16.91 -26.70 -20.59
C ILE A 334 -17.98 -27.46 -21.37
N ALA A 335 -19.11 -26.83 -21.67
CA ALA A 335 -20.20 -27.46 -22.44
C ALA A 335 -19.71 -27.95 -23.82
N ASP A 336 -18.87 -27.16 -24.49
CA ASP A 336 -18.35 -27.53 -25.81
C ASP A 336 -17.29 -28.65 -25.74
N LEU A 337 -16.51 -28.69 -24.65
CA LEU A 337 -15.59 -29.81 -24.39
C LEU A 337 -16.37 -31.10 -24.07
N GLU A 338 -17.50 -31.02 -23.38
CA GLU A 338 -18.40 -32.15 -23.13
C GLU A 338 -19.00 -32.67 -24.43
N GLU A 339 -19.52 -31.78 -25.28
CA GLU A 339 -20.07 -32.14 -26.60
C GLU A 339 -19.00 -32.81 -27.50
N ALA A 340 -17.76 -32.32 -27.43
CA ALA A 340 -16.63 -32.89 -28.16
C ALA A 340 -16.07 -34.20 -27.54
N GLY A 341 -16.56 -34.64 -26.38
CA GLY A 341 -16.02 -35.81 -25.66
C GLY A 341 -14.60 -35.61 -25.13
N LEU A 342 -14.17 -34.35 -24.99
CA LEU A 342 -12.85 -33.94 -24.51
C LEU A 342 -12.86 -33.52 -23.03
N PHE A 343 -14.02 -33.49 -22.38
CA PHE A 343 -14.13 -33.24 -20.95
C PHE A 343 -14.16 -34.55 -20.15
N LYS A 344 -13.19 -34.77 -19.27
CA LYS A 344 -13.14 -35.96 -18.41
C LYS A 344 -14.00 -35.78 -17.16
N GLY A 345 -13.95 -34.59 -16.56
CA GLY A 345 -14.67 -34.29 -15.33
C GLY A 345 -14.05 -33.11 -14.56
N ARG A 346 -14.60 -32.86 -13.37
CA ARG A 346 -14.10 -31.84 -12.44
C ARG A 346 -14.12 -32.33 -11.00
N GLU A 347 -13.15 -31.88 -10.23
CA GLU A 347 -13.00 -32.21 -8.81
C GLU A 347 -13.07 -30.92 -7.97
N PRO A 348 -13.83 -30.88 -6.87
CA PRO A 348 -13.87 -29.71 -6.00
C PRO A 348 -12.51 -29.46 -5.35
N ILE A 349 -12.05 -28.21 -5.38
CA ILE A 349 -10.82 -27.78 -4.71
C ILE A 349 -11.05 -26.49 -3.93
N THR A 350 -10.19 -26.23 -2.95
CA THR A 350 -10.02 -24.90 -2.39
C THR A 350 -8.68 -24.36 -2.86
N HIS A 351 -8.67 -23.18 -3.47
CA HIS A 351 -7.43 -22.56 -3.90
C HIS A 351 -7.44 -21.05 -3.59
N SER A 352 -6.24 -20.48 -3.54
CA SER A 352 -6.06 -19.07 -3.25
C SER A 352 -6.30 -18.22 -4.51
N VAL A 353 -7.30 -17.33 -4.46
CA VAL A 353 -7.63 -16.43 -5.58
C VAL A 353 -7.22 -15.01 -5.22
N GLY A 354 -6.41 -14.40 -6.08
CA GLY A 354 -6.06 -12.98 -5.98
C GLY A 354 -7.27 -12.09 -6.28
N LYS A 355 -7.58 -11.18 -5.36
CA LYS A 355 -8.67 -10.20 -5.48
C LYS A 355 -8.13 -8.80 -5.31
N CYS A 356 -8.73 -7.86 -6.03
CA CYS A 356 -8.41 -6.45 -5.87
C CYS A 356 -8.73 -6.03 -4.42
N TYR A 357 -7.73 -5.52 -3.69
CA TYR A 357 -7.86 -5.15 -2.28
C TYR A 357 -9.00 -4.14 -2.00
N ARG A 358 -9.46 -3.40 -3.03
CA ARG A 358 -10.52 -2.38 -2.94
C ARG A 358 -11.89 -2.86 -3.39
N CYS A 359 -12.01 -3.40 -4.61
CA CYS A 359 -13.30 -3.77 -5.19
C CYS A 359 -13.65 -5.25 -5.02
N ARG A 360 -12.71 -6.07 -4.53
CA ARG A 360 -12.85 -7.52 -4.30
C ARG A 360 -13.10 -8.36 -5.55
N THR A 361 -13.08 -7.75 -6.73
CA THR A 361 -13.13 -8.48 -8.01
C THR A 361 -11.85 -9.31 -8.15
N ALA A 362 -11.98 -10.52 -8.69
CA ALA A 362 -10.84 -11.36 -9.04
C ALA A 362 -9.89 -10.59 -9.97
N VAL A 363 -8.60 -10.68 -9.68
CA VAL A 363 -7.53 -10.09 -10.47
C VAL A 363 -7.19 -11.04 -11.60
N GLU A 364 -7.01 -10.50 -12.79
CA GLU A 364 -6.61 -11.24 -13.97
C GLU A 364 -5.16 -10.93 -14.29
N PRO A 365 -4.28 -11.94 -14.43
CA PRO A 365 -3.00 -11.72 -15.08
C PRO A 365 -3.27 -11.29 -16.53
N TYR A 366 -2.69 -10.16 -16.93
CA TYR A 366 -3.01 -9.52 -18.20
C TYR A 366 -1.77 -8.90 -18.80
N VAL A 367 -1.51 -9.19 -20.08
CA VAL A 367 -0.36 -8.60 -20.78
C VAL A 367 -0.68 -7.17 -21.16
N SER A 368 0.05 -6.24 -20.53
CA SER A 368 -0.09 -4.82 -20.80
C SER A 368 1.26 -4.17 -20.98
N GLU A 369 1.29 -3.10 -21.77
CA GLU A 369 2.46 -2.24 -21.86
C GLU A 369 2.38 -1.22 -20.72
N GLN A 370 3.40 -1.21 -19.85
CA GLN A 370 3.42 -0.42 -18.64
C GLN A 370 4.82 0.17 -18.40
N TRP A 371 4.88 1.16 -17.51
CA TRP A 371 6.10 1.74 -17.01
C TRP A 371 6.58 1.02 -15.76
N PHE A 372 7.87 0.71 -15.72
CA PHE A 372 8.50 -0.02 -14.64
C PHE A 372 9.72 0.71 -14.10
N VAL A 373 9.98 0.56 -12.80
CA VAL A 373 11.26 0.90 -12.18
C VAL A 373 12.05 -0.38 -11.94
N ARG A 374 13.32 -0.38 -12.38
CA ARG A 374 14.31 -1.40 -12.04
C ARG A 374 14.62 -1.35 -10.56
N MET A 375 14.11 -2.32 -9.80
CA MET A 375 14.15 -2.24 -8.34
C MET A 375 15.44 -2.79 -7.75
N ARG A 376 16.07 -3.76 -8.41
CA ARG A 376 17.25 -4.46 -7.87
C ARG A 376 18.40 -3.50 -7.46
N PRO A 377 18.83 -2.55 -8.31
CA PRO A 377 19.92 -1.64 -7.93
C PRO A 377 19.59 -0.76 -6.72
N LEU A 378 18.32 -0.39 -6.55
CA LEU A 378 17.85 0.43 -5.43
C LEU A 378 17.77 -0.39 -4.14
N ALA A 379 17.27 -1.63 -4.23
CA ALA A 379 17.17 -2.54 -3.11
C ALA A 379 18.54 -2.97 -2.58
N ASP A 380 19.54 -3.16 -3.46
CA ASP A 380 20.90 -3.50 -3.04
C ASP A 380 21.53 -2.40 -2.17
N LYS A 381 21.32 -1.12 -2.52
CA LYS A 381 21.75 0.03 -1.70
C LYS A 381 21.06 0.04 -0.33
N ALA A 382 19.75 -0.20 -0.32
CA ALA A 382 18.96 -0.22 0.91
C ALA A 382 19.37 -1.38 1.84
N LEU A 383 19.60 -2.58 1.26
CA LEU A 383 20.09 -3.75 1.98
C LEU A 383 21.49 -3.53 2.56
N ALA A 384 22.38 -2.86 1.82
CA ALA A 384 23.70 -2.48 2.32
C ALA A 384 23.62 -1.51 3.50
N ALA A 385 22.78 -0.48 3.41
CA ALA A 385 22.59 0.49 4.51
C ALA A 385 22.07 -0.20 5.80
N TRP A 386 21.16 -1.15 5.67
CA TRP A 386 20.73 -1.98 6.81
C TRP A 386 21.86 -2.85 7.37
N LYS A 387 22.59 -3.57 6.51
CA LYS A 387 23.73 -4.43 6.93
C LYS A 387 24.83 -3.63 7.64
N ASN A 388 25.04 -2.37 7.24
CA ASN A 388 25.99 -1.46 7.87
C ASN A 388 25.49 -0.82 9.18
N GLY A 389 24.23 -1.06 9.56
CA GLY A 389 23.62 -0.50 10.77
C GLY A 389 23.23 0.98 10.65
N GLU A 390 23.09 1.51 9.44
CA GLU A 390 22.63 2.89 9.19
C GLU A 390 21.14 3.06 9.50
N ILE A 391 20.37 1.97 9.36
CA ILE A 391 18.97 1.87 9.80
C ILE A 391 18.79 0.71 10.76
N VAL A 392 17.88 0.86 11.74
CA VAL A 392 17.63 -0.14 12.78
C VAL A 392 16.14 -0.30 13.01
N PHE A 393 15.65 -1.54 13.02
CA PHE A 393 14.25 -1.85 13.31
C PHE A 393 14.00 -2.15 14.80
N TYR A 394 12.88 -1.66 15.29
CA TYR A 394 12.38 -1.88 16.64
C TYR A 394 10.94 -2.40 16.56
N PRO A 395 10.67 -3.66 16.92
CA PRO A 395 11.61 -4.71 17.32
C PRO A 395 12.43 -5.28 16.14
N ARG A 396 13.63 -5.80 16.42
CA ARG A 396 14.56 -6.37 15.42
C ARG A 396 14.01 -7.54 14.60
N LYS A 397 12.96 -8.23 15.06
CA LYS A 397 12.36 -9.34 14.30
C LYS A 397 11.91 -8.96 12.88
N TRP A 398 11.58 -7.68 12.65
CA TRP A 398 11.16 -7.18 11.35
C TRP A 398 12.30 -7.03 10.34
N GLU A 399 13.55 -7.10 10.79
CA GLU A 399 14.73 -7.10 9.91
C GLU A 399 14.72 -8.30 8.97
N ASN A 400 14.26 -9.47 9.43
CA ASN A 400 14.13 -10.67 8.59
C ASN A 400 13.10 -10.47 7.48
N THR A 401 11.94 -9.86 7.79
CA THR A 401 10.91 -9.51 6.81
C THR A 401 11.44 -8.51 5.79
N TYR A 402 12.16 -7.49 6.26
CA TYR A 402 12.79 -6.48 5.41
C TYR A 402 13.83 -7.10 4.46
N ALA A 403 14.76 -7.90 4.98
CA ALA A 403 15.84 -8.52 4.21
C ALA A 403 15.31 -9.50 3.17
N HIS A 404 14.43 -10.42 3.57
CA HIS A 404 13.78 -11.36 2.65
C HIS A 404 13.08 -10.63 1.51
N TRP A 405 12.45 -9.48 1.80
CA TRP A 405 11.79 -8.72 0.76
C TRP A 405 12.78 -8.03 -0.20
N MET A 406 13.80 -7.34 0.32
CA MET A 406 14.87 -6.75 -0.49
C MET A 406 15.53 -7.76 -1.42
N GLU A 407 15.75 -8.98 -0.94
CA GLU A 407 16.45 -10.03 -1.68
C GLU A 407 15.62 -10.61 -2.84
N ASN A 408 14.30 -10.60 -2.73
CA ASN A 408 13.36 -11.17 -3.72
C ASN A 408 12.56 -10.12 -4.49
N ILE A 409 12.99 -8.85 -4.45
CA ILE A 409 12.26 -7.75 -5.08
C ILE A 409 12.18 -7.90 -6.60
N ARG A 410 11.00 -7.60 -7.15
CA ARG A 410 10.73 -7.54 -8.60
C ARG A 410 10.64 -6.09 -9.06
N ASP A 411 10.78 -5.88 -10.36
CA ASP A 411 10.63 -4.55 -10.96
C ASP A 411 9.21 -4.02 -10.75
N TRP A 412 9.13 -2.74 -10.39
CA TRP A 412 7.90 -2.14 -9.90
C TRP A 412 7.12 -1.50 -11.03
N CYS A 413 5.91 -2.00 -11.30
CA CYS A 413 4.95 -1.35 -12.19
C CYS A 413 4.47 -0.02 -11.58
N ILE A 414 4.86 1.10 -12.19
CA ILE A 414 4.57 2.46 -11.69
C ILE A 414 3.44 3.16 -12.43
N SER A 415 2.98 2.67 -13.58
CA SER A 415 1.84 3.26 -14.30
C SER A 415 0.50 2.70 -13.84
N ARG A 416 -0.54 3.53 -13.92
CA ARG A 416 -1.93 3.21 -13.57
C ARG A 416 -2.88 3.90 -14.55
N GLN A 417 -3.91 3.18 -15.01
CA GLN A 417 -4.92 3.67 -15.95
C GLN A 417 -6.07 4.40 -15.21
N LEU A 418 -5.68 5.27 -14.29
CA LEU A 418 -6.56 6.08 -13.45
C LEU A 418 -6.58 7.52 -13.97
N TRP A 419 -7.56 8.30 -13.52
CA TRP A 419 -7.61 9.72 -13.81
C TRP A 419 -7.05 10.56 -12.66
N TRP A 420 -7.17 10.07 -11.42
CA TRP A 420 -6.66 10.71 -10.22
C TRP A 420 -5.26 10.23 -9.84
N GLY A 421 -4.28 11.14 -9.87
CA GLY A 421 -2.87 10.87 -9.55
C GLY A 421 -1.93 11.81 -10.31
N HIS A 422 -0.62 11.65 -10.09
CA HIS A 422 0.39 12.41 -10.84
C HIS A 422 0.47 11.88 -12.27
N ARG A 423 0.20 12.71 -13.28
CA ARG A 423 0.35 12.29 -14.68
C ARG A 423 1.80 11.98 -14.99
N ILE A 424 2.02 10.92 -15.76
CA ILE A 424 3.36 10.53 -16.22
C ILE A 424 3.93 11.66 -17.10
N PRO A 425 5.15 12.17 -16.82
CA PRO A 425 5.74 13.29 -17.56
C PRO A 425 6.41 12.81 -18.85
N VAL A 426 5.61 12.19 -19.72
CA VAL A 426 6.02 11.67 -21.02
C VAL A 426 5.06 12.18 -22.09
N TRP A 427 5.57 12.63 -23.23
CA TRP A 427 4.81 13.12 -24.38
C TRP A 427 5.13 12.31 -25.63
N TYR A 428 4.08 11.92 -26.36
CA TYR A 428 4.19 11.19 -27.63
C TYR A 428 3.87 12.14 -28.79
N CYS A 429 4.76 12.22 -29.78
CA CYS A 429 4.53 13.00 -30.98
C CYS A 429 3.74 12.20 -32.01
N ALA A 430 2.60 12.73 -32.45
CA ALA A 430 1.81 12.08 -33.49
C ALA A 430 2.47 12.16 -34.88
N SER A 431 3.32 13.16 -35.12
CA SER A 431 3.98 13.36 -36.42
C SER A 431 5.16 12.41 -36.68
N CYS A 432 5.99 12.12 -35.66
CA CYS A 432 7.18 11.26 -35.83
C CYS A 432 7.18 9.99 -34.97
N GLY A 433 6.20 9.81 -34.08
CA GLY A 433 6.18 8.70 -33.12
C GLY A 433 7.18 8.82 -31.97
N GLY A 434 8.01 9.87 -31.96
CA GLY A 434 9.02 10.11 -30.94
C GLY A 434 8.44 10.38 -29.55
N MET A 435 9.15 9.95 -28.52
CA MET A 435 8.80 10.12 -27.11
C MET A 435 9.69 11.18 -26.45
N THR A 436 9.10 12.13 -25.74
CA THR A 436 9.80 13.17 -24.99
C THR A 436 9.50 13.01 -23.50
N VAL A 437 10.53 12.93 -22.66
CA VAL A 437 10.39 12.87 -21.19
C VAL A 437 10.95 14.17 -20.62
N ALA A 438 10.18 14.90 -19.81
CA ALA A 438 10.53 16.28 -19.47
C ALA A 438 10.06 16.73 -18.07
N ARG A 439 10.91 17.51 -17.39
CA ARG A 439 10.62 18.16 -16.09
C ARG A 439 9.63 19.32 -16.20
N GLU A 440 9.52 19.92 -17.38
CA GLU A 440 8.54 20.97 -17.73
C GLU A 440 7.73 20.53 -18.93
N ASP A 441 6.50 21.05 -19.07
CA ASP A 441 5.61 20.66 -20.14
C ASP A 441 6.18 21.17 -21.47
N PRO A 442 6.58 20.28 -22.40
CA PRO A 442 7.12 20.71 -23.68
C PRO A 442 6.03 21.31 -24.54
N SER A 443 6.35 22.38 -25.28
CA SER A 443 5.46 22.95 -26.30
C SER A 443 5.63 22.32 -27.69
N ALA A 444 6.70 21.53 -27.88
CA ALA A 444 7.02 20.86 -29.14
C ALA A 444 7.81 19.56 -28.88
N CYS A 445 7.77 18.65 -29.85
CA CYS A 445 8.52 17.39 -29.83
C CYS A 445 10.03 17.64 -29.86
N ALA A 446 10.77 17.02 -28.94
CA ALA A 446 12.23 17.11 -28.90
C ALA A 446 12.95 16.50 -30.12
N HIS A 447 12.26 15.70 -30.94
CA HIS A 447 12.85 15.00 -32.08
C HIS A 447 12.60 15.69 -33.43
N CYS A 448 11.40 16.24 -33.65
CA CYS A 448 11.02 16.83 -34.94
C CYS A 448 10.46 18.25 -34.87
N GLY A 449 10.33 18.84 -33.67
CA GLY A 449 9.80 20.20 -33.49
C GLY A 449 8.29 20.36 -33.70
N SER A 450 7.55 19.28 -33.99
CA SER A 450 6.09 19.33 -34.11
C SER A 450 5.42 19.70 -32.79
N THR A 451 4.39 20.55 -32.84
CA THR A 451 3.54 20.88 -31.69
C THR A 451 2.45 19.84 -31.43
N ASP A 452 2.30 18.84 -32.31
CA ASP A 452 1.33 17.75 -32.18
C ASP A 452 1.89 16.66 -31.25
N ILE A 453 1.92 17.01 -29.96
CA ILE A 453 2.36 16.15 -28.87
C ILE A 453 1.22 15.95 -27.87
N ARG A 454 1.09 14.72 -27.36
CA ARG A 454 0.13 14.35 -26.33
C ARG A 454 0.83 13.74 -25.13
N GLN A 455 0.52 14.23 -23.94
CA GLN A 455 1.03 13.64 -22.71
C GLN A 455 0.41 12.26 -22.48
N ASP A 456 1.19 11.33 -21.94
CA ASP A 456 0.73 10.03 -21.46
C ASP A 456 -0.53 10.18 -20.58
N GLU A 457 -1.55 9.38 -20.86
CA GLU A 457 -2.84 9.48 -20.17
C GLU A 457 -2.80 8.86 -18.78
N ASP A 458 -1.86 7.95 -18.57
CA ASP A 458 -1.65 7.23 -17.32
C ASP A 458 -1.14 8.16 -16.21
N VAL A 459 -1.43 7.73 -14.99
CA VAL A 459 -0.91 8.35 -13.78
C VAL A 459 0.04 7.39 -13.08
N LEU A 460 0.86 7.95 -12.20
CA LEU A 460 1.78 7.19 -11.37
C LEU A 460 1.05 6.51 -10.21
N ASP A 461 1.55 5.35 -9.82
CA ASP A 461 1.20 4.66 -8.58
C ASP A 461 1.31 5.63 -7.39
N THR A 462 0.33 5.60 -6.49
CA THR A 462 0.36 6.41 -5.27
C THR A 462 1.63 6.18 -4.44
N TRP A 463 2.14 4.95 -4.41
CA TRP A 463 3.39 4.66 -3.69
C TRP A 463 4.61 5.40 -4.30
N PHE A 464 4.53 5.81 -5.57
CA PHE A 464 5.55 6.62 -6.27
C PHE A 464 5.60 8.08 -5.82
N SER A 465 4.51 8.61 -5.26
CA SER A 465 4.60 9.87 -4.50
C SER A 465 5.02 9.62 -3.06
N SER A 466 4.45 8.60 -2.42
CA SER A 466 4.54 8.45 -0.97
C SER A 466 5.90 7.94 -0.50
N TRP A 467 6.71 7.29 -1.35
CA TRP A 467 8.10 6.95 -1.03
C TRP A 467 9.04 8.16 -0.92
N LEU A 468 8.63 9.36 -1.37
CA LEU A 468 9.44 10.58 -1.28
C LEU A 468 9.20 11.36 0.03
N TRP A 469 8.21 10.92 0.81
CA TRP A 469 7.64 11.66 1.94
C TRP A 469 8.66 12.23 2.95
N PRO A 470 9.73 11.54 3.36
CA PRO A 470 10.66 12.05 4.37
C PRO A 470 11.42 13.31 3.97
N PHE A 471 11.54 13.60 2.67
CA PHE A 471 12.31 14.73 2.15
C PHE A 471 11.50 15.66 1.25
N SER A 472 10.52 15.15 0.49
CA SER A 472 9.63 16.00 -0.30
C SER A 472 8.76 16.91 0.57
N THR A 473 8.35 16.43 1.75
CA THR A 473 7.61 17.26 2.72
C THR A 473 8.43 18.44 3.24
N LEU A 474 9.75 18.33 3.22
CA LEU A 474 10.71 19.35 3.63
C LEU A 474 11.14 20.26 2.46
N GLY A 475 10.58 20.07 1.26
CA GLY A 475 10.77 20.97 0.12
C GLY A 475 11.75 20.49 -0.95
N TRP A 476 12.28 19.26 -0.84
CA TRP A 476 12.96 18.63 -1.97
C TRP A 476 11.99 18.54 -3.17
N PRO A 477 12.40 18.82 -4.42
CA PRO A 477 13.77 18.84 -4.94
C PRO A 477 14.56 20.13 -4.71
N GLU A 478 13.94 21.16 -4.16
CA GLU A 478 14.63 22.40 -3.83
C GLU A 478 15.51 22.23 -2.58
N ASP A 479 16.63 22.95 -2.54
CA ASP A 479 17.54 22.95 -1.38
C ASP A 479 17.08 23.97 -0.31
N THR A 480 15.99 23.63 0.37
CA THR A 480 15.34 24.48 1.37
C THR A 480 16.03 24.46 2.74
N ALA A 481 15.75 25.47 3.57
CA ALA A 481 16.23 25.51 4.95
C ALA A 481 15.68 24.35 5.80
N ASP A 482 14.40 23.98 5.60
CA ASP A 482 13.78 22.86 6.31
C ASP A 482 14.44 21.52 5.92
N LEU A 483 14.74 21.31 4.63
CA LEU A 483 15.44 20.11 4.18
C LEU A 483 16.82 19.99 4.82
N ARG A 484 17.64 21.05 4.80
CA ARG A 484 18.98 21.02 5.42
C ARG A 484 18.91 20.81 6.93
N ARG A 485 17.89 21.36 7.60
CA ARG A 485 17.78 21.33 9.05
C ARG A 485 17.21 20.01 9.55
N PHE A 486 16.17 19.49 8.92
CA PHE A 486 15.34 18.43 9.47
C PHE A 486 15.46 17.08 8.76
N TYR A 487 16.28 16.99 7.69
CA TYR A 487 16.61 15.75 6.99
C TYR A 487 18.09 15.31 7.20
N PRO A 488 18.39 14.01 7.43
CA PRO A 488 17.46 12.90 7.61
C PRO A 488 16.50 13.07 8.79
N THR A 489 15.32 12.45 8.68
CA THR A 489 14.42 12.40 9.84
C THR A 489 15.01 11.48 10.91
N SER A 490 14.58 11.62 12.16
CA SER A 490 15.19 10.88 13.27
C SER A 490 14.63 9.47 13.39
N ALA A 491 13.31 9.34 13.24
CA ALA A 491 12.63 8.08 13.39
C ALA A 491 11.41 7.98 12.48
N LEU A 492 11.05 6.74 12.13
CA LEU A 492 9.78 6.40 11.51
C LEU A 492 8.97 5.50 12.45
N VAL A 493 7.72 5.86 12.69
CA VAL A 493 6.78 5.07 13.50
C VAL A 493 5.63 4.65 12.60
N THR A 494 5.42 3.35 12.44
CA THR A 494 4.32 2.81 11.63
C THR A 494 3.96 1.37 12.01
N ALA A 495 2.96 0.80 11.35
CA ALA A 495 2.56 -0.59 11.50
C ALA A 495 3.30 -1.51 10.51
N TYR A 496 3.31 -2.81 10.82
CA TYR A 496 4.01 -3.81 9.99
C TYR A 496 3.42 -4.01 8.60
N ASP A 497 2.16 -3.62 8.37
CA ASP A 497 1.47 -3.83 7.11
C ASP A 497 1.97 -2.94 5.97
N ILE A 498 2.79 -1.93 6.27
CA ILE A 498 3.40 -1.06 5.25
C ILE A 498 4.93 -1.03 5.27
N ILE A 499 5.59 -2.03 5.89
CA ILE A 499 7.06 -2.16 5.86
C ILE A 499 7.54 -2.17 4.41
N PHE A 500 6.97 -3.05 3.59
CA PHE A 500 7.28 -3.12 2.17
C PHE A 500 6.88 -1.83 1.46
N PHE A 501 5.58 -1.51 1.50
CA PHE A 501 4.97 -0.52 0.58
C PHE A 501 5.50 0.88 0.78
N TRP A 502 6.00 1.17 1.97
CA TRP A 502 6.35 2.52 2.35
C TRP A 502 7.74 2.59 2.98
N VAL A 503 8.00 1.87 4.08
CA VAL A 503 9.28 1.98 4.80
C VAL A 503 10.46 1.68 3.87
N SER A 504 10.43 0.52 3.23
CA SER A 504 11.51 0.08 2.37
C SER A 504 11.66 0.94 1.12
N ARG A 505 10.55 1.38 0.51
CA ARG A 505 10.60 2.30 -0.64
C ARG A 505 11.18 3.66 -0.25
N MET A 506 10.85 4.19 0.92
CA MET A 506 11.43 5.43 1.42
C MET A 506 12.94 5.30 1.64
N VAL A 507 13.42 4.15 2.15
CA VAL A 507 14.86 3.89 2.30
C VAL A 507 15.57 3.94 0.95
N MET A 508 15.02 3.26 -0.06
CA MET A 508 15.55 3.30 -1.43
C MET A 508 15.58 4.72 -1.99
N ALA A 509 14.46 5.45 -1.89
CA ALA A 509 14.35 6.81 -2.41
C ALA A 509 15.31 7.78 -1.71
N GLY A 510 15.40 7.71 -0.37
CA GLY A 510 16.30 8.54 0.41
C GLY A 510 17.75 8.36 -0.05
N LEU A 511 18.20 7.10 -0.14
CA LEU A 511 19.55 6.78 -0.61
C LEU A 511 19.79 7.23 -2.05
N GLU A 512 18.82 7.01 -2.95
CA GLU A 512 18.97 7.29 -4.38
C GLU A 512 19.02 8.79 -4.70
N PHE A 513 18.17 9.60 -4.05
CA PHE A 513 18.00 11.01 -4.39
C PHE A 513 18.72 11.98 -3.44
N THR A 514 19.09 11.53 -2.24
CA THR A 514 19.74 12.39 -1.24
C THR A 514 21.11 11.87 -0.78
N GLY A 515 21.46 10.63 -1.15
CA GLY A 515 22.69 9.96 -0.70
C GLY A 515 22.71 9.57 0.77
N ARG A 516 21.58 9.68 1.49
CA ARG A 516 21.48 9.40 2.93
C ARG A 516 20.22 8.57 3.21
N VAL A 517 20.27 7.73 4.25
CA VAL A 517 19.06 7.04 4.73
C VAL A 517 18.03 8.08 5.20
N PRO A 518 16.72 7.87 4.95
CA PRO A 518 15.69 8.86 5.26
C PRO A 518 15.39 9.01 6.75
N PHE A 519 15.65 7.94 7.52
CA PHE A 519 15.47 7.82 8.96
C PHE A 519 16.41 6.75 9.48
N ARG A 520 16.87 6.89 10.72
CA ARG A 520 17.71 5.89 11.39
C ARG A 520 16.88 4.84 12.11
N ASP A 521 16.00 5.28 13.00
CA ASP A 521 15.26 4.39 13.90
C ASP A 521 13.87 4.08 13.35
N ILE A 522 13.55 2.81 13.12
CA ILE A 522 12.27 2.36 12.55
C ILE A 522 11.50 1.61 13.61
N TYR A 523 10.48 2.23 14.20
CA TYR A 523 9.61 1.58 15.17
C TYR A 523 8.35 1.03 14.49
N ILE A 524 8.20 -0.29 14.56
CA ILE A 524 7.08 -1.04 13.99
C ILE A 524 6.16 -1.55 15.10
N HIS A 525 4.94 -1.03 15.13
CA HIS A 525 3.90 -1.46 16.06
C HIS A 525 2.92 -2.49 15.45
N GLY A 526 2.15 -3.17 16.31
CA GLY A 526 1.08 -4.07 15.91
C GLY A 526 -0.14 -3.34 15.34
N LEU A 527 -1.07 -4.07 14.75
CA LEU A 527 -2.34 -3.55 14.26
C LEU A 527 -3.38 -3.46 15.37
N VAL A 528 -4.29 -2.50 15.24
CA VAL A 528 -5.50 -2.46 16.07
C VAL A 528 -6.57 -3.33 15.42
N ARG A 529 -7.13 -4.24 16.21
CA ARG A 529 -8.12 -5.25 15.79
C ARG A 529 -9.35 -5.20 16.69
N ASP A 530 -10.45 -5.74 16.19
CA ASP A 530 -11.61 -5.98 17.04
C ASP A 530 -11.34 -7.11 18.06
N LYS A 531 -12.27 -7.32 18.99
CA LYS A 531 -12.15 -8.38 20.01
C LYS A 531 -12.14 -9.80 19.45
N GLN A 532 -12.50 -9.99 18.18
CA GLN A 532 -12.41 -11.27 17.46
C GLN A 532 -11.08 -11.44 16.72
N GLY A 533 -10.15 -10.48 16.82
CA GLY A 533 -8.86 -10.53 16.14
C GLY A 533 -8.93 -10.17 14.65
N ARG A 534 -10.03 -9.63 14.15
CA ARG A 534 -10.14 -9.18 12.75
C ARG A 534 -9.57 -7.78 12.62
N LYS A 535 -8.85 -7.52 11.52
CA LYS A 535 -8.33 -6.19 11.19
C LYS A 535 -9.51 -5.19 11.17
N MET A 536 -9.33 -4.04 11.82
CA MET A 536 -10.33 -2.98 11.74
C MET A 536 -10.41 -2.46 10.30
N SER A 537 -11.60 -2.48 9.72
CA SER A 537 -11.85 -1.99 8.37
C SER A 537 -13.25 -1.44 8.23
N LYS A 538 -13.41 -0.52 7.29
CA LYS A 538 -14.72 0.08 6.97
C LYS A 538 -15.68 -0.95 6.36
N SER A 539 -15.17 -1.87 5.53
CA SER A 539 -15.97 -2.91 4.87
C SER A 539 -16.60 -3.89 5.85
N LEU A 540 -15.89 -4.23 6.93
CA LEU A 540 -16.41 -5.10 7.99
C LEU A 540 -17.32 -4.37 8.99
N GLY A 541 -17.43 -3.04 8.91
CA GLY A 541 -18.19 -2.23 9.86
C GLY A 541 -17.64 -2.29 11.30
N ASN A 542 -16.43 -2.81 11.50
CA ASN A 542 -15.79 -3.00 12.81
C ASN A 542 -14.78 -1.89 13.15
N GLY A 543 -14.70 -0.84 12.32
CA GLY A 543 -13.86 0.33 12.59
C GLY A 543 -14.48 1.22 13.67
N ILE A 544 -13.66 1.61 14.65
CA ILE A 544 -14.03 2.59 15.67
C ILE A 544 -13.45 3.95 15.28
N ASP A 545 -14.32 4.96 15.14
CA ASP A 545 -13.90 6.35 14.95
C ASP A 545 -13.22 6.87 16.22
N PRO A 546 -12.02 7.45 16.15
CA PRO A 546 -11.39 8.10 17.28
C PRO A 546 -12.28 9.15 17.97
N LEU A 547 -13.11 9.89 17.24
CA LEU A 547 -13.99 10.93 17.80
C LEU A 547 -15.03 10.34 18.75
N ASP A 548 -15.62 9.19 18.40
CA ASP A 548 -16.57 8.50 19.27
C ASP A 548 -15.97 8.24 20.66
N ILE A 549 -14.67 7.88 20.69
CA ILE A 549 -13.96 7.60 21.92
C ILE A 549 -13.58 8.89 22.65
N VAL A 550 -13.12 9.92 21.95
CA VAL A 550 -12.82 11.23 22.54
C VAL A 550 -14.08 11.84 23.15
N ASP A 551 -15.21 11.80 22.44
CA ASP A 551 -16.52 12.29 22.91
C ASP A 551 -17.06 11.49 24.11
N THR A 552 -16.65 10.23 24.28
CA THR A 552 -17.14 9.40 25.39
C THR A 552 -16.19 9.45 26.60
N TYR A 553 -14.88 9.39 26.36
CA TYR A 553 -13.87 9.14 27.40
C TYR A 553 -12.75 10.19 27.47
N GLY A 554 -12.61 11.05 26.46
CA GLY A 554 -11.53 12.03 26.33
C GLY A 554 -10.32 11.53 25.54
N ALA A 555 -9.53 12.46 24.99
CA ALA A 555 -8.31 12.18 24.24
C ALA A 555 -7.23 11.52 25.10
N ASP A 556 -7.09 11.93 26.36
CA ASP A 556 -6.11 11.32 27.27
C ASP A 556 -6.42 9.85 27.56
N ALA A 557 -7.71 9.50 27.69
CA ALA A 557 -8.14 8.12 27.88
C ALA A 557 -7.84 7.26 26.65
N LEU A 558 -8.11 7.80 25.44
CA LEU A 558 -7.77 7.15 24.17
C LEU A 558 -6.28 6.85 24.11
N LYS A 559 -5.44 7.87 24.31
CA LYS A 559 -3.98 7.75 24.22
C LYS A 559 -3.43 6.76 25.22
N PHE A 560 -3.82 6.90 26.49
CA PHE A 560 -3.30 6.04 27.55
C PHE A 560 -3.65 4.57 27.32
N THR A 561 -4.92 4.27 27.00
CA THR A 561 -5.35 2.89 26.72
C THR A 561 -4.55 2.29 25.56
N LEU A 562 -4.44 2.99 24.42
CA LEU A 562 -3.76 2.47 23.24
C LEU A 562 -2.27 2.26 23.48
N ALA A 563 -1.58 3.26 24.06
CA ALA A 563 -0.15 3.17 24.33
C ALA A 563 0.17 2.05 25.33
N PHE A 564 -0.63 1.94 26.41
CA PHE A 564 -0.45 0.90 27.42
C PHE A 564 -0.64 -0.51 26.84
N MET A 565 -1.69 -0.71 26.01
CA MET A 565 -1.95 -2.00 25.39
C MET A 565 -0.89 -2.36 24.32
N CYS A 566 -0.43 -1.38 23.54
CA CYS A 566 0.60 -1.60 22.52
C CYS A 566 1.96 -2.02 23.11
N ALA A 567 2.27 -1.61 24.34
CA ALA A 567 3.54 -1.94 25.00
C ALA A 567 3.77 -3.46 25.17
N GLN A 568 2.72 -4.28 25.05
CA GLN A 568 2.79 -5.74 25.10
C GLN A 568 3.44 -6.36 23.85
N GLY A 569 3.67 -5.58 22.78
CA GLY A 569 4.39 -6.03 21.58
C GLY A 569 3.57 -6.92 20.63
N GLN A 570 2.25 -6.94 20.78
CA GLN A 570 1.28 -7.69 19.97
C GLN A 570 0.22 -6.75 19.38
N ASP A 571 -0.64 -7.31 18.53
CA ASP A 571 -1.81 -6.59 18.03
C ASP A 571 -2.76 -6.21 19.17
N VAL A 572 -3.35 -5.01 19.05
CA VAL A 572 -4.15 -4.38 20.10
C VAL A 572 -5.63 -4.70 19.87
N LEU A 573 -6.20 -5.56 20.73
CA LEU A 573 -7.60 -5.99 20.63
C LEU A 573 -8.52 -5.09 21.45
N VAL A 574 -9.30 -4.23 20.80
CA VAL A 574 -10.13 -3.21 21.48
C VAL A 574 -11.57 -3.16 20.98
N ASP A 575 -12.42 -2.69 21.86
CA ASP A 575 -13.80 -2.25 21.64
C ASP A 575 -13.99 -0.87 22.31
N LYS A 576 -15.18 -0.28 22.21
CA LYS A 576 -15.45 1.03 22.85
C LYS A 576 -15.29 0.97 24.38
N GLU A 577 -15.59 -0.17 24.99
CA GLU A 577 -15.55 -0.36 26.44
C GLU A 577 -14.12 -0.43 27.00
N SER A 578 -13.17 -0.88 26.19
CA SER A 578 -11.74 -0.94 26.53
C SER A 578 -11.18 0.42 26.98
N PHE A 579 -11.77 1.53 26.51
CA PHE A 579 -11.34 2.89 26.85
C PHE A 579 -11.79 3.39 28.23
N LYS A 580 -12.69 2.65 28.91
CA LYS A 580 -12.99 2.87 30.34
C LYS A 580 -11.74 2.76 31.21
N PHE A 581 -10.77 1.94 30.82
CA PHE A 581 -9.49 1.81 31.51
C PHE A 581 -8.75 3.14 31.61
N GLY A 582 -8.45 3.77 30.47
CA GLY A 582 -7.79 5.08 30.42
C GLY A 582 -8.59 6.18 31.11
N SER A 583 -9.92 6.20 30.94
CA SER A 583 -10.79 7.19 31.60
C SER A 583 -10.73 7.08 33.13
N ARG A 584 -10.79 5.85 33.67
CA ARG A 584 -10.67 5.62 35.12
C ARG A 584 -9.30 6.05 35.65
N PHE A 585 -8.24 5.80 34.88
CA PHE A 585 -6.90 6.23 35.25
C PHE A 585 -6.76 7.76 35.25
N ALA A 586 -7.23 8.45 34.20
CA ALA A 586 -7.25 9.91 34.14
C ALA A 586 -8.03 10.52 35.31
N ASN A 587 -9.21 9.97 35.64
CA ASN A 587 -9.98 10.42 36.79
C ASN A 587 -9.26 10.16 38.13
N LYS A 588 -8.40 9.13 38.23
CA LYS A 588 -7.59 8.91 39.44
C LYS A 588 -6.52 9.99 39.60
N ILE A 589 -5.84 10.36 38.52
CA ILE A 589 -4.86 11.46 38.51
C ILE A 589 -5.54 12.80 38.83
N TRP A 590 -6.73 13.03 38.27
CA TRP A 590 -7.55 14.21 38.57
C TRP A 590 -7.89 14.30 40.06
N ASN A 591 -8.36 13.21 40.67
CA ASN A 591 -8.71 13.19 42.08
C ASN A 591 -7.51 13.41 43.00
N ALA A 592 -6.34 12.84 42.66
CA ALA A 592 -5.11 13.09 43.39
C ALA A 592 -4.69 14.58 43.31
N SER A 593 -4.74 15.15 42.10
CA SER A 593 -4.41 16.56 41.86
C SER A 593 -5.38 17.50 42.58
N ARG A 594 -6.70 17.23 42.50
CA ARG A 594 -7.75 17.96 43.21
C ARG A 594 -7.53 17.94 44.72
N TYR A 595 -7.19 16.78 45.29
CA TYR A 595 -6.89 16.67 46.70
C TYR A 595 -5.67 17.53 47.09
N ILE A 596 -4.56 17.44 46.36
CA ILE A 596 -3.36 18.22 46.65
C ILE A 596 -3.65 19.72 46.54
N LEU A 597 -4.18 20.16 45.39
CA LEU A 597 -4.38 21.58 45.06
C LEU A 597 -5.42 22.27 45.95
N GLY A 598 -6.49 21.56 46.35
CA GLY A 598 -7.48 22.08 47.30
C GLY A 598 -6.92 22.26 48.71
N ASN A 599 -5.95 21.44 49.11
CA ASN A 599 -5.32 21.51 50.44
C ASN A 599 -4.15 22.52 50.53
N LEU A 600 -3.89 23.30 49.47
CA LEU A 600 -2.83 24.31 49.44
C LEU A 600 -3.23 25.64 50.10
N GLU A 601 -4.49 25.83 50.46
CA GLU A 601 -4.96 27.06 51.10
C GLU A 601 -4.22 27.34 52.40
N GLY A 602 -3.74 28.57 52.58
CA GLY A 602 -2.99 28.97 53.78
C GLY A 602 -1.63 28.28 53.94
N ARG A 603 -1.25 27.35 53.06
CA ARG A 603 0.06 26.69 53.07
C ARG A 603 1.14 27.60 52.48
N THR A 604 2.33 27.54 53.07
CA THR A 604 3.55 28.18 52.54
C THR A 604 4.42 27.10 51.93
N LEU A 605 4.76 27.21 50.64
CA LEU A 605 5.73 26.30 50.01
C LEU A 605 7.09 26.54 50.63
N ARG A 606 7.67 25.50 51.22
CA ARG A 606 9.03 25.51 51.75
C ARG A 606 9.88 24.60 50.89
N ASN A 607 11.06 25.07 50.52
CA ASN A 607 12.08 24.20 49.95
C ASN A 607 12.72 23.41 51.10
N VAL A 608 12.27 22.17 51.31
CA VAL A 608 12.79 21.30 52.38
C VAL A 608 14.03 20.57 51.83
N PRO A 609 15.22 20.69 52.45
CA PRO A 609 16.39 19.96 52.01
C PRO A 609 16.21 18.46 52.26
N ARG A 610 16.79 17.60 51.42
CA ARG A 610 16.62 16.13 51.50
C ARG A 610 16.97 15.53 52.87
N GLY A 611 17.89 16.16 53.61
CA GLY A 611 18.26 15.74 54.97
C GLY A 611 17.10 15.86 55.98
N GLU A 612 16.16 16.76 55.74
CA GLU A 612 14.99 17.04 56.60
C GLU A 612 13.73 16.30 56.13
N PHE A 613 13.82 15.46 55.10
CA PHE A 613 12.70 14.64 54.65
C PHE A 613 12.25 13.68 55.75
N THR A 614 10.94 13.57 55.94
CA THR A 614 10.34 12.52 56.77
C THR A 614 10.58 11.15 56.15
N GLU A 615 10.36 10.06 56.89
CA GLU A 615 10.48 8.71 56.34
C GLU A 615 9.57 8.50 55.11
N THR A 616 8.35 9.04 55.15
CA THR A 616 7.41 9.01 54.02
C THR A 616 7.94 9.79 52.82
N ASP A 617 8.49 10.99 53.03
CA ASP A 617 9.07 11.78 51.94
C ASP A 617 10.25 11.05 51.30
N ARG A 618 11.12 10.44 52.11
CA ARG A 618 12.25 9.63 51.63
C ARG A 618 11.77 8.42 50.83
N TRP A 619 10.74 7.73 51.30
CA TRP A 619 10.16 6.59 50.58
C TRP A 619 9.56 7.02 49.24
N ILE A 620 8.76 8.09 49.20
CA ILE A 620 8.19 8.62 47.95
C ILE A 620 9.32 9.03 46.99
N PHE A 621 10.31 9.78 47.48
CA PHE A 621 11.44 10.24 46.68
C PHE A 621 12.30 9.08 46.17
N HIS A 622 12.43 7.98 46.93
CA HIS A 622 13.13 6.79 46.48
C HIS A 622 12.37 6.02 45.38
N ARG A 623 11.03 6.14 45.32
CA ARG A 623 10.19 5.46 44.32
C ARG A 623 10.04 6.24 43.02
N LEU A 624 10.27 7.56 43.04
CA LEU A 624 10.33 8.44 41.87
C LEU A 624 11.72 8.39 41.22
#